data_AF-A0A7X8KBP3-F1
#
_entry.id   AF-A0A7X8KBP3-F1
#
_cell.length_a   1.000
_cell.length_b   1.000
_cell.length_c   1.000
_cell.angle_alpha   90.00
_cell.angle_beta   90.00
_cell.angle_gamma   90.00
#
_symmetry.space_group_name_H-M   'P 1'
#
loop_
_entity.id
_entity.type
_entity.pdbx_description
1 polymer ?
#
loop_
_entity_poly.entity_id
_entity_poly.type
_entity_poly.pdbx_seq_one_letter_code
_entity_poly.pdbx_strand_id
1 'polypeptide(L)'
;MLKAIGKAINIRVSGYAASRIPIIVLGNSPITENYQQKVDFLKKSGVIQGFWSLYPNPTTGHHIVSTSERGFQTFFDYNQVRKACNMLLDMEMYYFSTMLSRDKLGEYIRVSSAGKTNVEKAEKFLELIRS
;
A
#
# COMPACT_ATOMS: atom_id res chain seq x y z
N MET A 1 -10.65 6.00 -9.23
CA MET A 1 -10.23 5.00 -8.21
C MET A 1 -10.06 3.59 -8.78
N LEU A 2 -11.11 2.93 -9.30
CA LEU A 2 -11.03 1.52 -9.75
C LEU A 2 -9.93 1.25 -10.80
N LYS A 3 -9.80 2.11 -11.82
CA LYS A 3 -8.71 2.01 -12.82
C LYS A 3 -7.31 2.08 -12.20
N ALA A 4 -7.14 2.92 -11.17
CA ALA A 4 -5.87 3.08 -10.48
C ALA A 4 -5.51 1.82 -9.67
N ILE A 5 -6.50 1.19 -9.04
CA ILE A 5 -6.32 -0.10 -8.34
C ILE A 5 -5.83 -1.18 -9.31
N GLY A 6 -6.48 -1.34 -10.46
CA GLY A 6 -6.07 -2.34 -11.46
C GLY A 6 -4.64 -2.10 -11.98
N LYS A 7 -4.27 -0.84 -12.24
CA LYS A 7 -2.90 -0.48 -12.64
C LYS A 7 -1.88 -0.74 -11.54
N ALA A 8 -2.21 -0.41 -10.29
CA ALA A 8 -1.32 -0.66 -9.16
C ALA A 8 -1.03 -2.15 -9.00
N ILE A 9 -2.05 -3.01 -9.09
CA ILE A 9 -1.88 -4.47 -9.07
C ILE A 9 -0.96 -4.93 -10.21
N ASN A 10 -1.20 -4.44 -11.44
CA ASN A 10 -0.35 -4.79 -12.58
C ASN A 10 1.13 -4.41 -12.34
N ILE A 11 1.39 -3.21 -11.83
CA ILE A 11 2.75 -2.79 -11.45
C ILE A 11 3.31 -3.73 -10.37
N ARG A 12 2.55 -4.04 -9.32
CA ARG A 12 2.99 -4.92 -8.23
C ARG A 12 3.43 -6.32 -8.71
N VAL A 13 2.70 -6.90 -9.67
CA VAL A 13 3.02 -8.24 -10.19
C VAL A 13 4.03 -8.23 -11.33
N SER A 14 4.46 -7.06 -11.81
CA SER A 14 5.39 -6.95 -12.95
C SER A 14 6.84 -7.34 -12.65
N GLY A 15 7.23 -7.40 -11.37
CA GLY A 15 8.55 -7.91 -10.98
C GLY A 15 9.04 -7.44 -9.62
N TYR A 16 10.19 -7.96 -9.20
CA TYR A 16 10.76 -7.71 -7.87
C TYR A 16 11.03 -6.23 -7.62
N ALA A 17 11.59 -5.51 -8.60
CA ALA A 17 11.87 -4.08 -8.45
C ALA A 17 10.60 -3.27 -8.13
N ALA A 18 9.45 -3.65 -8.70
CA ALA A 18 8.18 -2.97 -8.48
C ALA A 18 7.58 -3.20 -7.07
N SER A 19 8.01 -4.26 -6.36
CA SER A 19 7.54 -4.55 -5.00
C SER A 19 7.90 -3.48 -3.98
N ARG A 20 8.97 -2.71 -4.24
CA ARG A 20 9.50 -1.67 -3.34
C ARG A 20 8.99 -0.27 -3.65
N ILE A 21 8.34 -0.07 -4.80
CA ILE A 21 7.92 1.26 -5.24
C ILE A 21 6.64 1.67 -4.49
N PRO A 22 6.63 2.79 -3.73
CA PRO A 22 5.38 3.33 -3.20
C PRO A 22 4.48 3.82 -4.33
N ILE A 23 3.20 3.44 -4.29
CA ILE A 23 2.20 3.87 -5.28
C ILE A 23 1.20 4.78 -4.59
N ILE A 24 1.11 6.02 -5.04
CA ILE A 24 0.07 6.98 -4.62
C ILE A 24 -0.90 7.22 -5.76
N VAL A 25 -2.16 7.50 -5.42
CA VAL A 25 -3.18 7.88 -6.38
C VAL A 25 -3.65 9.30 -6.06
N LEU A 26 -3.29 10.24 -6.93
CA LEU A 26 -3.78 11.62 -6.81
C LEU A 26 -5.19 11.71 -7.42
N GLY A 27 -6.09 12.36 -6.69
CA GLY A 27 -7.45 12.66 -7.13
C GLY A 27 -7.88 14.06 -6.70
N ASN A 28 -8.99 14.51 -7.26
CA ASN A 28 -9.60 15.81 -6.97
C ASN A 28 -11.09 15.67 -6.59
N SER A 29 -11.57 14.44 -6.39
CA SER A 29 -12.97 14.16 -6.05
C SER A 29 -13.07 13.61 -4.63
N PRO A 30 -14.12 13.98 -3.87
CA PRO A 30 -14.42 13.33 -2.61
C PRO A 30 -14.63 11.83 -2.81
N ILE A 31 -14.33 11.05 -1.77
CA ILE A 31 -14.74 9.65 -1.69
C ILE A 31 -16.08 9.55 -0.95
N THR A 32 -16.87 8.51 -1.24
CA THR A 32 -18.08 8.22 -0.47
C THR A 32 -17.75 7.31 0.72
N GLU A 33 -18.64 7.26 1.71
CA GLU A 33 -18.43 6.47 2.93
C GLU A 33 -18.15 4.99 2.66
N ASN A 34 -18.84 4.42 1.66
CA ASN A 34 -18.66 3.03 1.24
C ASN A 34 -17.25 2.71 0.72
N TYR A 35 -16.46 3.73 0.34
CA TYR A 35 -15.09 3.53 -0.11
C TYR A 35 -14.04 3.64 1.01
N GLN A 36 -14.40 4.13 2.21
CA GLN A 36 -13.45 4.33 3.30
C GLN A 36 -12.72 3.03 3.68
N GLN A 37 -13.48 1.96 3.90
CA GLN A 37 -12.90 0.66 4.24
C GLN A 37 -12.03 0.11 3.11
N LYS A 38 -12.41 0.36 1.84
CA LYS A 38 -11.67 -0.12 0.67
C LYS A 38 -10.32 0.57 0.51
N VAL A 39 -10.25 1.89 0.67
CA VAL A 39 -8.99 2.63 0.55
C VAL A 39 -8.03 2.28 1.70
N ASP A 40 -8.55 2.09 2.91
CA ASP A 40 -7.76 1.66 4.07
C ASP A 40 -7.24 0.23 3.87
N PHE A 41 -8.08 -0.68 3.38
CA PHE A 41 -7.65 -2.05 3.06
C PHE A 41 -6.56 -2.09 1.98
N LEU A 42 -6.66 -1.28 0.93
CA LEU A 42 -5.65 -1.20 -0.14
C LEU A 42 -4.30 -0.69 0.35
N LYS A 43 -4.31 0.22 1.34
CA LYS A 43 -3.10 0.66 2.01
C LYS A 43 -2.51 -0.40 2.91
N LYS A 44 -3.33 -1.04 3.74
CA LYS A 44 -2.91 -2.12 4.64
C LYS A 44 -2.33 -3.32 3.88
N SER A 45 -2.92 -3.67 2.74
CA SER A 45 -2.43 -4.74 1.86
C SER A 45 -1.20 -4.34 1.03
N GLY A 46 -0.76 -3.09 1.08
CA GLY A 46 0.40 -2.60 0.35
C GLY A 46 0.18 -2.36 -1.15
N VAL A 47 -1.04 -2.55 -1.67
CA VAL A 47 -1.36 -2.35 -3.10
C VAL A 47 -1.17 -0.88 -3.48
N ILE A 48 -1.70 0.05 -2.68
CA ILE A 48 -1.58 1.52 -2.87
C ILE A 48 -1.31 2.17 -1.51
N GLN A 49 -0.24 2.96 -1.39
CA GLN A 49 0.18 3.60 -0.13
C GLN A 49 -0.68 4.79 0.28
N GLY A 50 -1.46 5.35 -0.65
CA GLY A 50 -2.46 6.35 -0.32
C GLY A 50 -3.22 6.87 -1.54
N PHE A 51 -4.49 7.19 -1.32
CA PHE A 51 -5.29 8.03 -2.18
C PHE A 51 -5.25 9.45 -1.65
N TRP A 52 -4.65 10.37 -2.39
CA TRP A 52 -4.44 11.73 -1.94
C TRP A 52 -5.34 12.69 -2.74
N SER A 53 -6.11 13.51 -2.01
CA SER A 53 -6.76 14.68 -2.59
C SER A 53 -5.88 15.90 -2.34
N LEU A 54 -5.62 16.66 -3.40
CA LEU A 54 -4.98 17.98 -3.31
C LEU A 54 -5.98 19.12 -3.45
N TYR A 55 -7.28 18.80 -3.34
CA TYR A 55 -8.37 19.76 -3.44
C TYR A 55 -9.14 19.81 -2.10
N PRO A 56 -8.80 20.77 -1.21
CA PRO A 56 -9.33 20.82 0.16
C PRO A 56 -10.82 21.11 0.27
N ASN A 57 -11.37 21.86 -0.69
CA ASN A 57 -12.76 22.30 -0.66
C ASN A 57 -13.49 21.81 -1.92
N PRO A 58 -13.66 20.48 -2.08
CA PRO A 58 -14.24 19.90 -3.29
C PRO A 58 -15.74 20.14 -3.41
N THR A 59 -16.42 20.42 -2.29
CA THR A 59 -17.85 20.72 -2.22
C THR A 59 -18.09 21.77 -1.14
N THR A 60 -19.29 22.36 -1.10
CA THR A 60 -19.72 23.27 -0.04
C THR A 60 -20.22 22.55 1.23
N GLY A 61 -20.32 21.22 1.19
CA GLY A 61 -20.86 20.40 2.27
C GLY A 61 -19.82 19.51 2.94
N HIS A 62 -20.29 18.69 3.89
CA HIS A 62 -19.46 17.70 4.54
C HIS A 62 -18.92 16.69 3.51
N HIS A 63 -17.62 16.40 3.63
CA HIS A 63 -16.95 15.36 2.87
C HIS A 63 -15.85 14.73 3.72
N ILE A 64 -15.47 13.50 3.36
CA ILE A 64 -14.40 12.78 4.07
C ILE A 64 -13.07 13.46 3.74
N VAL A 65 -12.38 13.96 4.77
CA VAL A 65 -11.04 14.57 4.65
C VAL A 65 -9.96 13.51 4.81
N SER A 66 -10.14 12.55 5.71
CA SER A 66 -9.22 11.43 5.94
C SER A 66 -9.99 10.22 6.43
N THR A 67 -9.47 9.03 6.13
CA THR A 67 -9.92 7.76 6.71
C THR A 67 -9.08 7.36 7.92
N SER A 68 -9.53 6.36 8.69
CA SER A 68 -8.90 5.87 9.91
C SER A 68 -7.44 5.44 9.72
N GLU A 69 -7.18 4.59 8.72
CA GLU A 69 -5.82 4.11 8.41
C GLU A 69 -5.08 5.06 7.47
N ARG A 70 -5.68 6.23 7.20
CA ARG A 70 -5.15 7.23 6.26
C ARG A 70 -4.91 6.63 4.86
N GLY A 71 -5.76 5.68 4.45
CA GLY A 71 -5.83 5.16 3.09
C GLY A 71 -6.29 6.22 2.10
N PHE A 72 -7.16 7.14 2.53
CA PHE A 72 -7.46 8.39 1.86
C PHE A 72 -7.11 9.59 2.76
N GLN A 73 -6.52 10.63 2.18
CA GLN A 73 -6.18 11.88 2.87
C GLN A 73 -6.30 13.07 1.91
N THR A 74 -6.85 14.17 2.41
CA THR A 74 -6.85 15.48 1.73
C THR A 74 -5.76 16.34 2.34
N PHE A 75 -4.91 16.89 1.48
CA PHE A 75 -3.80 17.77 1.84
C PHE A 75 -4.21 19.21 1.64
N PHE A 76 -3.91 20.06 2.62
CA PHE A 76 -4.30 21.48 2.63
C PHE A 76 -3.18 22.40 2.16
N ASP A 77 -1.95 21.93 2.19
CA ASP A 77 -0.78 22.71 1.80
C ASP A 77 0.36 21.83 1.29
N TYR A 78 1.32 22.46 0.62
CA TYR A 78 2.49 21.81 0.05
C TYR A 78 3.38 21.11 1.10
N ASN A 79 3.52 21.69 2.30
CA ASN A 79 4.38 21.13 3.34
C ASN A 79 3.86 19.78 3.83
N GLN A 80 2.54 19.62 3.93
CA GLN A 80 1.92 18.34 4.27
C GLN A 80 2.22 17.27 3.20
N VAL A 81 2.10 17.63 1.91
CA VAL A 81 2.43 16.72 0.79
C VAL A 81 3.90 16.33 0.84
N ARG A 82 4.80 17.31 0.99
CA ARG A 82 6.25 17.07 1.08
C ARG A 82 6.58 16.12 2.24
N LYS A 83 6.00 16.35 3.42
CA LYS A 83 6.19 15.49 4.59
C LYS A 83 5.71 14.06 4.32
N ALA A 84 4.54 13.90 3.73
CA ALA A 84 4.01 12.57 3.39
C ALA A 84 4.87 11.84 2.36
N CYS A 85 5.37 12.53 1.34
CA CYS A 85 6.31 11.96 0.37
C CYS A 85 7.61 11.49 1.04
N ASN A 86 8.23 12.34 1.87
CA ASN A 86 9.46 11.96 2.58
C ASN A 86 9.24 10.73 3.46
N MET A 87 8.14 10.70 4.23
CA MET A 87 7.80 9.52 5.04
C MET A 87 7.65 8.25 4.21
N LEU A 88 7.07 8.32 3.00
CA LEU A 88 6.94 7.14 2.13
C LEU A 88 8.27 6.68 1.54
N LEU A 89 9.19 7.60 1.26
CA LEU A 89 10.51 7.29 0.71
C LEU A 89 11.47 6.75 1.76
N ASP A 90 11.33 7.19 3.01
CA ASP A 90 12.13 6.72 4.16
C ASP A 90 11.70 5.33 4.64
N MET A 91 10.49 4.87 4.27
CA MET A 91 9.97 3.56 4.63
C MET A 91 10.50 2.47 3.69
N GLU A 92 11.31 1.55 4.20
CA GLU A 92 11.72 0.36 3.46
C GLU A 92 10.60 -0.71 3.48
N MET A 93 9.66 -0.60 2.53
CA MET A 93 8.53 -1.52 2.40
C MET A 93 8.71 -2.51 1.25
N TYR A 94 8.20 -3.73 1.45
CA TYR A 94 8.12 -4.77 0.41
C TYR A 94 6.68 -5.24 0.25
N TYR A 95 6.12 -5.08 -0.95
CA TYR A 95 4.89 -5.76 -1.32
C TYR A 95 5.17 -7.22 -1.67
N PHE A 96 4.38 -8.14 -1.12
CA PHE A 96 4.42 -9.54 -1.50
C PHE A 96 3.01 -10.13 -1.55
N SER A 97 2.76 -11.01 -2.50
CA SER A 97 1.47 -11.69 -2.69
C SER A 97 1.68 -13.02 -3.40
N THR A 98 1.04 -14.07 -2.93
CA THR A 98 1.04 -15.40 -3.56
C THR A 98 -0.22 -16.17 -3.16
N MET A 99 -0.60 -17.18 -3.95
CA MET A 99 -1.70 -18.09 -3.64
C MET A 99 -1.11 -19.45 -3.29
N LEU A 100 -1.13 -19.82 -2.01
CA LEU A 100 -0.56 -21.05 -1.49
C LEU A 100 -1.57 -21.82 -0.64
N SER A 101 -1.43 -23.14 -0.58
CA SER A 101 -2.13 -23.94 0.43
C SER A 101 -1.60 -23.61 1.83
N ARG A 102 -2.41 -23.88 2.86
CA ARG A 102 -2.00 -23.67 4.26
C ARG A 102 -0.74 -24.47 4.60
N ASP A 103 -0.63 -25.70 4.09
CA ASP A 103 0.52 -26.58 4.33
C ASP A 103 1.80 -25.99 3.73
N LYS A 104 1.74 -25.50 2.49
CA LYS A 104 2.91 -24.87 1.83
C LYS A 104 3.30 -23.55 2.48
N LEU A 105 2.32 -22.73 2.88
CA LEU A 105 2.60 -21.52 3.64
C LEU A 105 3.29 -21.84 4.98
N GLY A 106 2.82 -22.88 5.68
CA GLY A 106 3.44 -23.36 6.92
C GLY A 106 4.87 -23.86 6.70
N GLU A 107 5.11 -24.60 5.62
CA GLU A 107 6.45 -25.03 5.22
C GLU A 107 7.38 -23.84 4.97
N TYR A 108 6.93 -22.82 4.23
CA TYR A 108 7.74 -21.64 3.95
C TYR A 108 8.09 -20.84 5.21
N ILE A 109 7.14 -20.69 6.12
CA ILE A 109 7.38 -20.05 7.43
C ILE A 109 8.44 -20.84 8.21
N ARG A 110 8.32 -22.17 8.27
CA ARG A 110 9.28 -23.03 8.96
C ARG A 110 10.68 -22.91 8.36
N VAL A 111 10.81 -23.05 7.04
CA VAL A 111 12.11 -22.97 6.36
C VAL A 111 12.75 -21.59 6.53
N SER A 112 12.00 -20.51 6.32
CA SER A 112 12.52 -19.14 6.47
C SER A 112 12.91 -18.80 7.90
N SER A 113 12.22 -19.35 8.91
CA SER A 113 12.51 -19.09 10.33
C SER A 113 13.88 -19.56 10.83
N ALA A 114 14.60 -20.38 10.05
CA ALA A 114 15.95 -20.83 10.38
C ALA A 114 17.03 -19.73 10.27
N GLY A 115 16.71 -18.58 9.66
CA GLY A 115 17.61 -17.42 9.61
C GLY A 115 17.96 -16.89 11.01
N LYS A 116 19.15 -16.33 11.18
CA LYS A 116 19.65 -15.81 12.46
C LYS A 116 19.03 -14.46 12.80
N THR A 117 18.79 -13.62 11.79
CA THR A 117 18.20 -12.29 11.95
C THR A 117 16.81 -12.19 11.34
N ASN A 118 16.01 -11.20 11.74
CA ASN A 118 14.69 -10.97 11.14
C ASN A 118 14.79 -10.63 9.64
N VAL A 119 15.86 -9.95 9.22
CA VAL A 119 16.12 -9.62 7.82
C VAL A 119 16.37 -10.90 7.02
N GLU A 120 17.28 -11.76 7.49
CA GLU A 120 17.55 -13.06 6.83
C GLU A 120 16.29 -13.93 6.73
N LYS A 121 15.47 -13.97 7.78
CA LYS A 121 14.18 -14.69 7.75
C LYS A 121 13.25 -14.10 6.70
N ALA A 122 13.13 -12.78 6.64
CA ALA A 122 12.27 -12.09 5.67
C ALA A 122 12.76 -12.31 4.23
N GLU A 123 14.06 -12.17 3.97
CA GLU A 123 14.66 -12.42 2.66
C GLU A 123 14.41 -13.87 2.22
N LYS A 124 14.63 -14.84 3.10
CA LYS A 124 14.38 -16.25 2.77
C LYS A 124 12.92 -16.53 2.48
N PHE A 125 12.01 -15.95 3.26
CA PHE A 125 10.58 -16.06 2.99
C PHE A 125 10.20 -15.45 1.65
N LEU A 126 10.72 -14.27 1.34
CA LEU A 126 10.51 -13.56 0.08
C LEU A 126 11.05 -14.33 -1.13
N GLU A 127 12.15 -15.07 -0.99
CA GLU A 127 12.64 -16.00 -2.02
C GLU A 127 11.65 -17.15 -2.26
N LEU A 128 11.16 -17.79 -1.19
CA LEU A 128 10.30 -18.98 -1.28
C LEU A 128 8.94 -18.68 -1.91
N ILE A 129 8.35 -17.51 -1.63
CA ILE A 129 7.06 -17.14 -2.23
C ILE A 129 7.18 -16.70 -3.71
N ARG A 130 8.41 -16.59 -4.23
CA ARG A 130 8.71 -16.21 -5.62
C ARG A 130 9.11 -17.41 -6.50
N SER A 131 9.53 -18.52 -5.89
CA SER A 131 9.86 -19.77 -6.58
C SER A 131 8.61 -20.54 -6.99
#